data_AF-A0A453DH00-F1
#
_entry.id   AF-A0A453DH00-F1
#
_cell.length_a   1.000
_cell.length_b   1.000
_cell.length_c   1.000
_cell.angle_alpha   90.00
_cell.angle_beta   90.00
_cell.angle_gamma   90.00
#
_symmetry.space_group_name_H-M   'P 1'
#
loop_
_entity.id
_entity.type
_entity.pdbx_description
1 polymer ?
#
loop_
_entity_poly.entity_id
_entity_poly.type
_entity_poly.pdbx_seq_one_letter_code
_entity_poly.pdbx_strand_id
1 'polypeptide(L)'
;MTFFANSLFMKMPRAPQVSSMMSFSVLTPYFKEEVLFSAEDLHKKNEDGISILFYLQKIYPDEWKNFFERIRPKDEESRKSMMDEISRWASYRGQTAKTGKVTNSTERPKLDPKDEFLKARMEDISLWASYRGQTLTRTVRGMMYYRRALEIQCIQDKNAKLDHQRTNSSYQDGESVADMDLAIADIKFTYVVSCQVYGMQKVSKDAKEKARYLNILNLMMMYPSLRIAYIDEVEAPNKDGMTEKTYYSVLVKGVGDKYDEEIYRIKLPGKPTNIGEGKPENQNHAIIFTRGEALQVIDMNQDNYLEEAFKMRNVLEEFESTKYGKSKPTILGLREHIFTGSVSSLAWFMSNQETSFVTIGQR
;
A
#
# COMPACT_ATOMS: atom_id res chain seq x y z
N MET A 1 12.10 -15.21 4.03
CA MET A 1 11.90 -16.66 3.80
C MET A 1 12.34 -17.57 4.95
N THR A 2 13.56 -17.45 5.49
CA THR A 2 14.07 -18.37 6.54
C THR A 2 13.16 -18.44 7.78
N PHE A 3 12.63 -17.30 8.23
CA PHE A 3 11.74 -17.28 9.41
C PHE A 3 10.40 -17.98 9.15
N PHE A 4 9.75 -17.69 8.02
CA PHE A 4 8.53 -18.40 7.64
C PHE A 4 8.77 -19.91 7.50
N ALA A 5 9.83 -20.32 6.81
CA ALA A 5 10.19 -21.73 6.68
C ALA A 5 10.39 -22.40 8.05
N ASN A 6 11.08 -21.75 8.98
CA ASN A 6 11.24 -22.25 10.35
C ASN A 6 9.89 -22.38 11.07
N SER A 7 8.97 -21.43 10.88
CA SER A 7 7.65 -21.47 11.49
C SER A 7 6.77 -22.63 11.00
N LEU A 8 7.01 -23.15 9.78
CA LEU A 8 6.30 -24.34 9.28
C LEU A 8 6.64 -25.61 10.07
N PHE A 9 7.81 -25.66 10.71
CA PHE A 9 8.22 -26.78 11.57
C PHE A 9 7.83 -26.58 13.04
N MET A 10 7.26 -25.43 13.39
CA MET A 10 6.76 -25.18 14.73
C MET A 10 5.36 -25.77 14.89
N LYS A 11 5.06 -26.26 16.09
CA LYS A 11 3.68 -26.65 16.45
C LYS A 11 2.85 -25.38 16.60
N MET A 12 2.16 -24.99 15.52
CA MET A 12 1.21 -23.87 15.55
C MET A 12 -0.13 -24.34 16.13
N PRO A 13 -0.72 -23.60 17.10
CA PRO A 13 -2.06 -23.90 17.59
C PRO A 13 -3.09 -23.73 16.48
N ARG A 14 -4.24 -24.38 16.62
CA ARG A 14 -5.34 -24.18 15.68
C ARG A 14 -5.96 -22.81 15.95
N ALA A 15 -6.03 -21.97 14.92
CA ALA A 15 -6.66 -20.67 15.00
C ALA A 15 -8.21 -20.79 14.84
N PRO A 16 -8.98 -19.82 15.35
CA PRO A 16 -10.41 -19.73 15.08
C PRO A 16 -10.70 -19.50 13.59
N GLN A 17 -11.93 -19.78 13.18
CA GLN A 17 -12.43 -19.40 11.85
C GLN A 17 -12.38 -17.87 11.69
N VAL A 18 -12.22 -17.39 10.46
CA VAL A 18 -12.15 -15.94 10.19
C VAL A 18 -13.41 -15.20 10.70
N SER A 19 -14.59 -15.82 10.64
CA SER A 19 -15.81 -15.22 11.20
C SER A 19 -15.74 -15.00 12.72
N SER A 20 -14.97 -15.83 13.42
CA SER A 20 -14.92 -15.89 14.89
C SER A 20 -13.63 -15.30 15.48
N MET A 21 -12.62 -14.98 14.67
CA MET A 21 -11.42 -14.31 15.16
C MET A 21 -11.72 -12.86 15.59
N MET A 22 -10.83 -12.28 16.40
CA MET A 22 -10.84 -10.84 16.67
C MET A 22 -10.70 -10.02 15.38
N SER A 23 -11.49 -8.96 15.29
CA SER A 23 -11.28 -7.91 14.30
C SER A 23 -10.11 -7.01 14.70
N PHE A 24 -9.39 -6.47 13.73
CA PHE A 24 -8.25 -5.60 14.02
C PHE A 24 -8.06 -4.52 12.96
N SER A 25 -7.39 -3.44 13.38
CA SER A 25 -6.93 -2.39 12.48
C SER A 25 -5.41 -2.30 12.45
N VAL A 26 -4.88 -1.84 11.33
CA VAL A 26 -3.50 -1.34 11.25
C VAL A 26 -3.56 0.19 11.18
N LEU A 27 -2.63 0.87 11.85
CA LEU A 27 -2.45 2.32 11.79
C LEU A 27 -1.01 2.66 11.42
N THR A 28 -0.82 3.41 10.34
CA THR A 28 0.50 3.88 9.91
C THR A 28 0.53 5.41 9.80
N PRO A 29 1.46 6.11 10.48
CA PRO A 29 1.68 7.52 10.24
C PRO A 29 2.43 7.71 8.92
N TYR A 30 1.98 8.69 8.13
CA TYR A 30 2.60 9.13 6.89
C TYR A 30 2.57 10.66 6.85
N PHE A 31 3.65 11.30 6.41
CA PHE A 31 3.65 12.75 6.30
C PHE A 31 3.65 13.19 4.83
N LYS A 32 4.78 13.06 4.15
CA LYS A 32 4.95 13.55 2.77
C LYS A 32 6.00 12.77 1.98
N GLU A 33 6.38 11.60 2.49
CA GLU A 33 7.31 10.68 1.89
C GLU A 33 6.85 10.30 0.48
N GLU A 34 7.74 9.69 -0.29
CA GLU A 34 7.42 9.34 -1.66
C GLU A 34 6.35 8.23 -1.69
N VAL A 35 5.26 8.45 -2.41
CA VAL A 35 4.16 7.47 -2.48
C VAL A 35 4.48 6.38 -3.49
N LEU A 36 4.93 6.78 -4.68
CA LEU A 36 5.25 5.93 -5.83
C LEU A 36 6.27 6.67 -6.68
N PHE A 37 7.28 5.97 -7.18
CA PHE A 37 8.28 6.55 -8.07
C PHE A 37 7.64 6.93 -9.41
N SER A 38 7.80 8.19 -9.82
CA SER A 38 7.38 8.60 -11.16
C SER A 38 8.30 8.04 -12.24
N ALA A 39 7.83 8.04 -13.48
CA ALA A 39 8.67 7.70 -14.64
C ALA A 39 9.95 8.56 -14.69
N GLU A 40 9.85 9.82 -14.29
CA GLU A 40 10.99 10.75 -14.24
C GLU A 40 11.98 10.33 -13.16
N ASP A 41 11.51 10.03 -11.95
CA ASP A 41 12.38 9.60 -10.83
C ASP A 41 13.14 8.31 -11.18
N LEU A 42 12.48 7.37 -11.86
CA LEU A 42 13.08 6.11 -12.28
C LEU A 42 14.21 6.24 -13.29
N HIS A 43 14.14 7.24 -14.18
CA HIS A 43 15.13 7.46 -15.23
C HIS A 43 16.14 8.55 -14.88
N LYS A 44 15.85 9.37 -13.86
CA LYS A 44 16.75 10.39 -13.37
C LYS A 44 18.04 9.74 -12.90
N LYS A 45 19.15 10.22 -13.45
CA LYS A 45 20.50 9.77 -13.09
C LYS A 45 21.00 10.54 -11.86
N ASN A 46 21.68 9.83 -10.96
CA ASN A 46 22.45 10.43 -9.88
C ASN A 46 23.79 10.99 -10.39
N GLU A 47 24.65 11.46 -9.48
CA GLU A 47 25.98 12.01 -9.79
C GLU A 47 26.89 11.02 -10.54
N ASP A 48 26.72 9.72 -10.30
CA ASP A 48 27.45 8.63 -10.97
C ASP A 48 26.84 8.21 -12.32
N GLY A 49 25.77 8.87 -12.77
CA GLY A 49 25.07 8.51 -14.00
C GLY A 49 24.14 7.29 -13.89
N ILE A 50 23.90 6.79 -12.68
CA ILE A 50 23.07 5.61 -12.38
C ILE A 50 21.64 6.06 -12.07
N SER A 51 20.65 5.42 -12.70
CA SER A 51 19.23 5.64 -12.39
C SER A 51 18.67 4.59 -11.44
N ILE A 52 17.58 4.90 -10.73
CA ILE A 52 16.90 3.98 -9.81
C ILE A 52 16.49 2.70 -10.55
N LEU A 53 15.91 2.84 -11.74
CA LEU A 53 15.45 1.68 -12.52
C LEU A 53 16.62 0.77 -12.92
N PHE A 54 17.73 1.34 -13.40
CA PHE A 54 18.92 0.56 -13.75
C PHE A 54 19.49 -0.15 -12.52
N TYR A 55 19.57 0.55 -11.39
CA TYR A 55 20.06 -0.01 -10.15
C TYR A 55 19.20 -1.21 -9.69
N LEU A 56 17.87 -1.05 -9.63
CA LEU A 56 16.94 -2.11 -9.24
C LEU A 56 17.01 -3.33 -10.16
N GLN A 57 17.15 -3.14 -11.47
CA GLN A 57 17.34 -4.23 -12.44
C GLN A 57 18.62 -5.02 -12.18
N LYS A 58 19.68 -4.36 -11.69
CA LYS A 58 20.97 -5.00 -11.39
C LYS A 58 20.97 -5.77 -10.09
N ILE A 59 20.30 -5.27 -9.05
CA ILE A 59 20.25 -5.95 -7.75
C ILE A 59 19.16 -7.04 -7.68
N TYR A 60 18.12 -6.95 -8.51
CA TYR A 60 17.03 -7.95 -8.59
C TYR A 60 16.83 -8.51 -10.00
N PRO A 61 17.85 -9.14 -10.62
CA PRO A 61 17.77 -9.58 -12.02
C PRO A 61 16.71 -10.65 -12.25
N ASP A 62 16.57 -11.61 -11.33
CA ASP A 62 15.57 -12.68 -11.44
C ASP A 62 14.15 -12.16 -11.25
N GLU A 63 13.95 -11.26 -10.29
CA GLU A 63 12.63 -10.67 -10.06
C GLU A 63 12.20 -9.76 -11.20
N TRP A 64 13.15 -9.04 -11.81
CA TRP A 64 12.92 -8.27 -13.02
C TRP A 64 12.51 -9.22 -14.15
N LYS A 65 13.25 -10.29 -14.40
CA LYS A 65 12.88 -11.30 -15.42
C LYS A 65 11.47 -11.85 -15.21
N ASN A 66 11.12 -12.23 -13.98
CA ASN A 66 9.79 -12.75 -13.63
C ASN A 66 8.69 -11.68 -13.76
N PHE A 67 9.01 -10.42 -13.47
CA PHE A 67 8.11 -9.31 -13.72
C PHE A 67 7.87 -9.11 -15.22
N PHE A 68 8.93 -9.12 -16.03
CA PHE A 68 8.84 -9.02 -17.50
C PHE A 68 7.97 -10.10 -18.11
N GLU A 69 8.15 -11.33 -17.64
CA GLU A 69 7.34 -12.46 -18.08
C GLU A 69 5.86 -12.27 -17.79
N ARG A 70 5.51 -11.68 -16.62
CA ARG A 70 4.12 -11.43 -16.23
C ARG A 70 3.46 -10.30 -17.01
N ILE A 71 4.20 -9.24 -17.32
CA ILE A 71 3.65 -8.10 -18.06
C ILE A 71 3.63 -8.34 -19.57
N ARG A 72 4.45 -9.25 -20.10
CA ARG A 72 4.47 -9.54 -21.53
C ARG A 72 3.20 -10.29 -21.96
N PRO A 73 2.57 -9.94 -23.10
CA PRO A 73 1.50 -10.74 -23.67
C PRO A 73 1.96 -12.18 -23.93
N LYS A 74 1.15 -13.16 -23.52
CA LYS A 74 1.52 -14.58 -23.54
C LYS A 74 1.32 -15.22 -24.92
N ASP A 75 0.36 -14.74 -25.70
CA ASP A 75 0.04 -15.24 -27.03
C ASP A 75 0.50 -14.29 -28.16
N GLU A 76 0.78 -14.87 -29.33
CA GLU A 76 1.23 -14.15 -30.53
C GLU A 76 0.22 -13.09 -30.99
N GLU A 77 -1.08 -13.36 -30.83
CA GLU A 77 -2.14 -12.46 -31.27
C GLU A 77 -2.22 -11.21 -30.38
N SER A 78 -2.18 -11.37 -29.07
CA SER A 78 -2.09 -10.26 -28.10
C SER A 78 -0.78 -9.51 -28.24
N ARG A 79 0.33 -10.21 -28.55
CA ARG A 79 1.62 -9.57 -28.83
C ARG A 79 1.55 -8.71 -30.09
N LYS A 80 0.93 -9.21 -31.16
CA LYS A 80 0.74 -8.51 -32.42
C LYS A 80 -0.21 -7.33 -32.26
N SER A 81 -1.35 -7.52 -31.59
CA SER A 81 -2.31 -6.46 -31.28
C SER A 81 -1.68 -5.34 -30.45
N MET A 82 -0.90 -5.70 -29.41
CA MET A 82 -0.18 -4.72 -28.60
C MET A 82 0.88 -3.98 -29.42
N MET A 83 1.65 -4.68 -30.27
CA MET A 83 2.63 -4.03 -31.13
C MET A 83 1.99 -3.12 -32.20
N ASP A 84 0.82 -3.51 -32.72
CA ASP A 84 0.02 -2.70 -33.65
C ASP A 84 -0.57 -1.48 -32.95
N GLU A 85 -0.96 -1.59 -31.68
CA GLU A 85 -1.40 -0.47 -30.84
C GLU A 85 -0.26 0.49 -30.52
N ILE A 86 0.90 -0.02 -30.09
CA ILE A 86 2.11 0.77 -29.85
C ILE A 86 2.55 1.51 -31.13
N SER A 87 2.58 0.80 -32.27
CA SER A 87 2.94 1.38 -33.57
C SER A 87 1.97 2.47 -34.01
N ARG A 88 0.65 2.27 -33.80
CA ARG A 88 -0.37 3.31 -34.03
C ARG A 88 -0.13 4.51 -33.12
N TRP A 89 0.15 4.29 -31.84
CA TRP A 89 0.39 5.34 -30.85
C TRP A 89 1.64 6.19 -31.18
N ALA A 90 2.71 5.54 -31.62
CA ALA A 90 3.93 6.19 -32.10
C ALA A 90 3.66 7.06 -33.34
N SER A 91 2.82 6.58 -34.27
CA SER A 91 2.39 7.30 -35.48
C SER A 91 1.53 8.54 -35.16
N TYR A 92 0.56 8.43 -34.23
CA TYR A 92 -0.30 9.55 -33.83
C TYR A 92 0.47 10.73 -33.20
N ARG A 93 1.49 10.46 -32.37
CA ARG A 93 2.37 11.53 -31.85
C ARG A 93 3.28 12.14 -32.93
N GLY A 94 3.59 11.39 -33.99
CA GLY A 94 4.32 11.89 -35.15
C GLY A 94 3.51 12.88 -36.00
N GLN A 95 2.18 12.85 -35.90
CA GLN A 95 1.28 13.75 -36.63
C GLN A 95 0.97 15.03 -35.84
N THR A 96 0.83 14.98 -34.52
CA THR A 96 0.59 16.17 -33.69
C THR A 96 1.81 17.09 -33.56
N ALA A 97 3.01 16.62 -33.89
CA ALA A 97 4.22 17.44 -33.99
C ALA A 97 4.41 18.16 -35.35
N LYS A 98 3.53 17.93 -36.35
CA LYS A 98 3.65 18.50 -37.71
C LYS A 98 2.91 19.84 -37.93
N THR A 99 2.29 20.42 -36.91
CA THR A 99 1.66 21.75 -37.01
C THR A 99 2.59 22.93 -36.71
N GLY A 100 3.88 22.69 -36.44
CA GLY A 100 4.92 23.72 -36.40
C GLY A 100 5.79 23.66 -37.66
N LYS A 101 5.97 24.81 -38.33
CA LYS A 101 6.78 24.99 -39.54
C LYS A 101 8.11 24.22 -39.50
N VAL A 102 8.40 23.55 -40.62
CA VAL A 102 9.63 22.84 -40.95
C VAL A 102 10.84 23.78 -40.88
N THR A 103 11.86 23.44 -40.08
CA THR A 103 13.28 23.51 -40.49
C THR A 103 14.10 22.41 -39.80
N ASN A 104 14.97 21.81 -40.60
CA ASN A 104 16.10 20.93 -40.31
C ASN A 104 15.81 19.51 -39.76
N SER A 105 15.98 18.56 -40.68
CA SER A 105 16.20 17.13 -40.49
C SER A 105 17.26 16.85 -39.42
N THR A 106 16.81 16.58 -38.20
CA THR A 106 17.48 15.65 -37.30
C THR A 106 16.59 14.42 -37.23
N GLU A 107 17.03 13.33 -37.87
CA GLU A 107 16.41 12.03 -37.68
C GLU A 107 16.42 11.73 -36.17
N ARG A 108 15.24 11.75 -35.54
CA ARG A 108 15.10 11.25 -34.18
C ARG A 108 15.44 9.76 -34.22
N PRO A 109 16.29 9.25 -33.32
CA PRO A 109 16.64 7.84 -33.33
C PRO A 109 15.36 7.00 -33.22
N LYS A 110 15.19 6.02 -34.12
CA LYS A 110 14.17 4.99 -33.98
C LYS A 110 14.44 4.30 -32.64
N LEU A 111 13.52 4.45 -31.69
CA LEU A 111 13.60 3.76 -30.40
C LEU A 111 13.52 2.24 -30.66
N ASP A 112 14.28 1.45 -29.92
CA ASP A 112 14.19 0.00 -29.95
C ASP A 112 12.73 -0.41 -29.59
N PRO A 113 12.08 -1.36 -30.30
CA PRO A 113 10.77 -1.89 -29.92
C PRO A 113 10.67 -2.31 -28.44
N LYS A 114 11.79 -2.71 -27.84
CA LYS A 114 11.87 -2.98 -26.40
C LYS A 114 11.63 -1.70 -25.57
N ASP A 115 12.20 -0.57 -25.96
CA ASP A 115 12.07 0.71 -25.24
C ASP A 115 10.65 1.27 -25.35
N GLU A 116 9.97 1.08 -26.49
CA GLU A 116 8.56 1.47 -26.63
C GLU A 116 7.64 0.63 -25.73
N PHE A 117 7.88 -0.68 -25.64
CA PHE A 117 7.15 -1.55 -24.71
C PHE A 117 7.34 -1.13 -23.25
N LEU A 118 8.59 -0.85 -22.84
CA LEU A 118 8.88 -0.35 -21.49
C LEU A 118 8.13 0.93 -21.19
N LYS A 119 8.09 1.85 -22.16
CA LYS A 119 7.39 3.12 -22.01
C LYS A 119 5.87 2.94 -21.89
N ALA A 120 5.28 2.00 -22.63
CA ALA A 120 3.86 1.68 -22.55
C ALA A 120 3.48 1.03 -21.20
N ARG A 121 4.42 0.37 -20.52
CA ARG A 121 4.21 -0.32 -19.24
C ARG A 121 4.82 0.41 -18.05
N MET A 122 5.00 1.71 -18.18
CA MET A 122 5.70 2.51 -17.17
C MET A 122 4.96 2.52 -15.82
N GLU A 123 3.63 2.48 -15.81
CA GLU A 123 2.85 2.38 -14.56
C GLU A 123 3.17 1.10 -13.78
N ASP A 124 3.22 -0.05 -14.48
CA ASP A 124 3.61 -1.33 -13.87
C ASP A 124 5.06 -1.32 -13.39
N ILE A 125 5.96 -0.70 -14.16
CA ILE A 125 7.38 -0.57 -13.80
C ILE A 125 7.55 0.32 -12.57
N SER A 126 6.85 1.46 -12.53
CA SER A 126 6.79 2.36 -11.38
C SER A 126 6.28 1.65 -10.14
N LEU A 127 5.24 0.83 -10.27
CA LEU A 127 4.70 0.06 -9.16
C LEU A 127 5.69 -1.01 -8.68
N TRP A 128 6.28 -1.77 -9.61
CA TRP A 128 7.32 -2.76 -9.32
C TRP A 128 8.53 -2.16 -8.60
N ALA A 129 8.98 -0.98 -9.05
CA ALA A 129 10.10 -0.28 -8.44
C ALA A 129 9.73 0.26 -7.05
N SER A 130 8.53 0.83 -6.89
CA SER A 130 8.05 1.40 -5.62
C SER A 130 7.93 0.34 -4.53
N TYR A 131 7.55 -0.89 -4.89
CA TYR A 131 7.56 -2.04 -3.96
C TYR A 131 8.94 -2.44 -3.45
N ARG A 132 10.02 -1.95 -4.07
CA ARG A 132 11.41 -2.22 -3.67
C ARG A 132 12.11 -0.98 -3.09
N GLY A 133 11.45 0.17 -3.16
CA GLY A 133 11.89 1.42 -2.54
C GLY A 133 11.24 1.64 -1.18
N GLN A 134 11.64 2.73 -0.51
CA GLN A 134 11.00 3.23 0.71
C GLN A 134 9.82 4.12 0.35
N THR A 135 8.72 3.51 -0.06
CA THR A 135 7.51 4.23 -0.49
C THR A 135 6.29 3.81 0.33
N LEU A 136 5.30 4.71 0.45
CA LEU A 136 4.01 4.37 1.06
C LEU A 136 3.35 3.18 0.36
N THR A 137 3.50 3.08 -0.96
CA THR A 137 2.95 1.98 -1.76
C THR A 137 3.46 0.60 -1.33
N ARG A 138 4.75 0.48 -0.94
CA ARG A 138 5.30 -0.78 -0.42
C ARG A 138 4.59 -1.17 0.88
N THR A 139 4.58 -0.28 1.86
CA THR A 139 4.03 -0.52 3.19
C THR A 139 2.55 -0.84 3.13
N VAL A 140 1.81 -0.09 2.30
CA VAL A 140 0.39 -0.37 2.05
C VAL A 140 0.19 -1.76 1.48
N ARG A 141 0.94 -2.14 0.44
CA ARG A 141 0.85 -3.49 -0.12
C ARG A 141 1.12 -4.56 0.94
N GLY A 142 2.17 -4.39 1.75
CA GLY A 142 2.53 -5.32 2.81
C GLY A 142 1.40 -5.51 3.82
N MET A 143 0.85 -4.42 4.35
CA MET A 143 -0.24 -4.49 5.32
C MET A 143 -1.54 -5.03 4.71
N MET A 144 -1.80 -4.75 3.43
CA MET A 144 -2.97 -5.26 2.72
C MET A 144 -2.91 -6.77 2.46
N TYR A 145 -1.76 -7.43 2.66
CA TYR A 145 -1.71 -8.89 2.70
C TYR A 145 -2.53 -9.49 3.84
N TYR A 146 -2.81 -8.76 4.92
CA TYR A 146 -3.74 -9.24 5.94
C TYR A 146 -5.12 -9.49 5.36
N ARG A 147 -5.69 -8.50 4.66
CA ARG A 147 -6.98 -8.67 3.95
C ARG A 147 -6.93 -9.88 3.02
N ARG A 148 -5.87 -9.97 2.21
CA ARG A 148 -5.72 -11.07 1.24
C ARG A 148 -5.62 -12.44 1.90
N ALA A 149 -4.88 -12.55 3.00
CA ALA A 149 -4.77 -13.78 3.77
C ALA A 149 -6.12 -14.17 4.39
N LEU A 150 -6.87 -13.21 4.92
CA LEU A 150 -8.20 -13.43 5.47
C LEU A 150 -9.20 -13.91 4.40
N GLU A 151 -9.21 -13.30 3.21
CA GLU A 151 -10.03 -13.77 2.08
C GLU A 151 -9.77 -15.25 1.76
N ILE A 152 -8.50 -15.63 1.61
CA ILE A 152 -8.10 -17.01 1.31
C ILE A 152 -8.52 -17.94 2.45
N GLN A 153 -8.35 -17.51 3.70
CA GLN A 153 -8.73 -18.29 4.87
C GLN A 153 -10.25 -18.44 5.02
N CYS A 154 -11.05 -17.44 4.64
CA CYS A 154 -12.52 -17.54 4.60
C CYS A 154 -12.96 -18.65 3.64
N ILE A 155 -12.38 -18.67 2.43
CA ILE A 155 -12.66 -19.70 1.42
C ILE A 155 -12.30 -21.09 1.95
N GLN A 156 -11.16 -21.22 2.63
CA GLN A 156 -10.72 -22.49 3.24
C GLN A 156 -11.65 -22.94 4.37
N ASP A 157 -12.06 -22.03 5.26
CA ASP A 157 -12.97 -22.34 6.37
C ASP A 157 -14.33 -22.83 5.85
N LYS A 158 -14.79 -22.34 4.69
CA LYS A 158 -16.00 -22.82 4.00
C LYS A 158 -15.81 -24.20 3.38
N ASN A 159 -14.72 -24.42 2.64
CA ASN A 159 -14.45 -25.72 2.00
C ASN A 159 -14.36 -26.84 3.05
N ALA A 160 -13.77 -26.56 4.21
CA ALA A 160 -13.75 -27.51 5.33
C ALA A 160 -15.15 -27.86 5.86
N LYS A 161 -16.12 -26.93 5.80
CA LYS A 161 -17.53 -27.19 6.15
C LYS A 161 -18.23 -28.02 5.07
N LEU A 162 -17.98 -27.74 3.80
CA LEU A 162 -18.56 -28.46 2.65
C LEU A 162 -18.02 -29.89 2.54
N ASP A 163 -16.74 -30.13 2.83
CA ASP A 163 -16.17 -31.49 2.89
C ASP A 163 -16.81 -32.35 3.99
N HIS A 164 -17.34 -31.72 5.05
CA HIS A 164 -18.16 -32.39 6.08
C HIS A 164 -19.64 -32.55 5.69
N GLN A 165 -20.11 -31.83 4.68
CA GLN A 165 -21.50 -31.83 4.20
C GLN A 165 -21.54 -32.16 2.71
N ARG A 166 -21.21 -33.41 2.34
CA ARG A 166 -21.42 -33.90 0.96
C ARG A 166 -22.92 -34.01 0.65
N THR A 167 -23.53 -32.91 0.22
CA THR A 167 -24.76 -32.91 -0.57
C THR A 167 -24.79 -31.70 -1.51
N ASN A 168 -24.80 -32.01 -2.81
CA ASN A 168 -25.17 -31.19 -3.98
C ASN A 168 -25.46 -29.70 -3.76
N SER A 169 -24.58 -28.82 -4.26
CA SER A 169 -24.95 -27.44 -4.59
C SER A 169 -24.50 -27.06 -6.00
N SER A 170 -25.38 -26.34 -6.70
CA SER A 170 -25.32 -25.97 -8.11
C SER A 170 -24.45 -24.73 -8.37
N TYR A 171 -23.87 -24.67 -9.57
CA TYR A 171 -22.92 -23.67 -10.07
C TYR A 171 -23.33 -22.17 -10.03
N GLN A 172 -24.55 -21.82 -9.63
CA GLN A 172 -25.00 -20.41 -9.50
C GLN A 172 -24.67 -19.78 -8.13
N ASP A 173 -24.20 -20.55 -7.16
CA ASP A 173 -23.92 -20.10 -5.78
C ASP A 173 -22.51 -19.47 -5.60
N GLY A 174 -21.65 -19.57 -6.62
CA GLY A 174 -20.22 -19.18 -6.49
C GLY A 174 -19.96 -17.67 -6.37
N GLU A 175 -20.78 -16.84 -7.02
CA GLU A 175 -20.59 -15.37 -7.05
C GLU A 175 -21.06 -14.72 -5.73
N SER A 176 -22.23 -15.12 -5.21
CA SER A 176 -22.74 -14.68 -3.90
C SER A 176 -21.85 -15.12 -2.73
N VAL A 177 -21.21 -16.28 -2.84
CA VAL A 177 -20.29 -16.81 -1.82
C VAL A 177 -18.98 -16.02 -1.79
N ALA A 178 -18.43 -15.61 -2.94
CA ALA A 178 -17.24 -14.78 -3.02
C ALA A 178 -17.46 -13.39 -2.41
N ASP A 179 -18.63 -12.78 -2.65
CA ASP A 179 -19.00 -11.49 -2.07
C ASP A 179 -19.10 -11.55 -0.54
N MET A 180 -19.63 -12.65 0.01
CA MET A 180 -19.64 -12.86 1.47
C MET A 180 -18.23 -13.04 2.06
N ASP A 181 -17.31 -13.71 1.36
CA ASP A 181 -15.92 -13.88 1.85
C ASP A 181 -15.18 -12.55 1.93
N LEU A 182 -15.36 -11.71 0.89
CA LEU A 182 -14.83 -10.35 0.85
C LEU A 182 -15.43 -9.51 1.98
N ALA A 183 -16.74 -9.60 2.20
CA ALA A 183 -17.41 -8.87 3.27
C ALA A 183 -16.89 -9.26 4.67
N ILE A 184 -16.67 -10.56 4.93
CA ILE A 184 -16.10 -11.01 6.21
C ILE A 184 -14.68 -10.45 6.39
N ALA A 185 -13.84 -10.52 5.36
CA ALA A 185 -12.47 -9.99 5.44
C ALA A 185 -12.47 -8.47 5.70
N ASP A 186 -13.38 -7.72 5.05
CA ASP A 186 -13.52 -6.26 5.23
C ASP A 186 -14.09 -5.88 6.61
N ILE A 187 -14.91 -6.74 7.23
CA ILE A 187 -15.36 -6.54 8.62
C ILE A 187 -14.22 -6.81 9.61
N LYS A 188 -13.35 -7.80 9.31
CA LYS A 188 -12.28 -8.22 10.23
C LYS A 188 -11.02 -7.37 10.15
N PHE A 189 -10.79 -6.69 9.04
CA PHE A 189 -9.57 -5.92 8.83
C PHE A 189 -9.85 -4.55 8.21
N THR A 190 -9.28 -3.52 8.81
CA THR A 190 -9.22 -2.17 8.23
C THR A 190 -7.81 -1.61 8.35
N TYR A 191 -7.36 -0.88 7.34
CA TYR A 191 -6.06 -0.22 7.39
C TYR A 191 -6.22 1.29 7.29
N VAL A 192 -5.77 2.02 8.31
CA VAL A 192 -5.79 3.48 8.35
C VAL A 192 -4.37 4.00 8.16
N VAL A 193 -4.17 4.80 7.12
CA VAL A 193 -2.95 5.61 6.97
C VAL A 193 -3.29 7.03 7.37
N SER A 194 -2.55 7.56 8.34
CA SER A 194 -2.68 8.94 8.74
C SER A 194 -1.79 9.82 7.87
N CYS A 195 -2.40 10.58 6.96
CA CYS A 195 -1.76 11.50 6.04
C CYS A 195 -2.30 12.93 6.28
N GLN A 196 -1.75 13.63 7.27
CA GLN A 196 -2.21 14.98 7.65
C GLN A 196 -2.40 15.94 6.48
N VAL A 197 -1.50 15.89 5.49
CA VAL A 197 -1.45 16.85 4.37
C VAL A 197 -2.32 16.45 3.18
N TYR A 198 -3.01 15.30 3.21
CA TYR A 198 -3.80 14.81 2.06
C TYR A 198 -4.82 15.84 1.56
N GLY A 199 -5.54 16.49 2.48
CA GLY A 199 -6.51 17.55 2.13
C GLY A 199 -5.86 18.73 1.41
N MET A 200 -4.67 19.16 1.86
CA MET A 200 -3.88 20.22 1.20
C MET A 200 -3.39 19.77 -0.19
N GLN A 201 -2.94 18.53 -0.32
CA GLN A 201 -2.47 17.96 -1.60
C GLN A 201 -3.59 17.89 -2.63
N LYS A 202 -4.80 17.53 -2.20
CA LYS A 202 -5.99 17.44 -3.05
C LYS A 202 -6.35 18.76 -3.74
N VAL A 203 -6.21 19.88 -3.01
CA VAL A 203 -6.55 21.22 -3.53
C VAL A 203 -5.34 21.99 -4.08
N SER A 204 -4.14 21.43 -3.98
CA SER A 204 -2.90 22.08 -4.40
C SER A 204 -2.85 22.31 -5.92
N LYS A 205 -2.27 23.45 -6.32
CA LYS A 205 -1.93 23.76 -7.71
C LYS A 205 -0.56 23.22 -8.12
N ASP A 206 0.27 22.82 -7.16
CA ASP A 206 1.56 22.21 -7.43
C ASP A 206 1.39 20.82 -8.04
N ALA A 207 2.07 20.58 -9.17
CA ALA A 207 1.92 19.34 -9.92
C ALA A 207 2.41 18.12 -9.14
N LYS A 208 3.44 18.26 -8.29
CA LYS A 208 3.97 17.16 -7.48
C LYS A 208 3.03 16.82 -6.33
N GLU A 209 2.51 17.81 -5.62
CA GLU A 209 1.51 17.59 -4.57
C GLU A 209 0.24 16.94 -5.15
N LYS A 210 -0.23 17.42 -6.30
CA LYS A 210 -1.38 16.82 -6.98
C LYS A 210 -1.12 15.39 -7.44
N ALA A 211 0.09 15.08 -7.91
CA ALA A 211 0.49 13.71 -8.24
C ALA A 211 0.52 12.81 -7.00
N ARG A 212 1.00 13.30 -5.83
CA ARG A 212 0.96 12.52 -4.58
C ARG A 212 -0.47 12.22 -4.14
N TYR A 213 -1.37 13.20 -4.20
CA TYR A 213 -2.79 12.99 -3.95
C TYR A 213 -3.35 11.88 -4.86
N LEU A 214 -3.11 11.97 -6.18
CA LEU A 214 -3.59 10.96 -7.13
C LEU A 214 -3.01 9.58 -6.86
N ASN A 215 -1.73 9.49 -6.48
CA ASN A 215 -1.10 8.23 -6.11
C ASN A 215 -1.75 7.61 -4.86
N ILE A 216 -2.03 8.41 -3.83
CA ILE A 216 -2.73 7.95 -2.62
C ILE A 216 -4.17 7.52 -2.94
N LEU A 217 -4.87 8.30 -3.77
CA LEU A 217 -6.22 7.95 -4.23
C LEU A 217 -6.20 6.60 -4.97
N ASN A 218 -5.27 6.41 -5.90
CA ASN A 218 -5.10 5.14 -6.62
C ASN A 218 -4.82 3.97 -5.68
N LEU A 219 -4.07 4.18 -4.60
CA LEU A 219 -3.89 3.14 -3.56
C LEU A 219 -5.21 2.81 -2.85
N MET A 220 -6.04 3.80 -2.52
CA MET A 220 -7.37 3.55 -1.96
C MET A 220 -8.28 2.79 -2.93
N MET A 221 -8.18 3.07 -4.23
CA MET A 221 -8.92 2.33 -5.27
C MET A 221 -8.44 0.88 -5.39
N MET A 222 -7.13 0.67 -5.32
CA MET A 222 -6.49 -0.65 -5.40
C MET A 222 -6.79 -1.51 -4.16
N TYR A 223 -6.96 -0.89 -2.99
CA TYR A 223 -7.07 -1.57 -1.71
C TYR A 223 -8.34 -1.14 -0.95
N PRO A 224 -9.46 -1.89 -1.09
CA PRO A 224 -10.77 -1.50 -0.54
C PRO A 224 -10.84 -1.32 0.97
N SER A 225 -9.96 -1.94 1.75
CA SER A 225 -9.89 -1.77 3.22
C SER A 225 -8.98 -0.63 3.66
N LEU A 226 -8.28 0.05 2.72
CA LEU A 226 -7.44 1.20 3.01
C LEU A 226 -8.31 2.45 3.23
N ARG A 227 -8.00 3.19 4.27
CA ARG A 227 -8.60 4.48 4.62
C ARG A 227 -7.49 5.50 4.84
N ILE A 228 -7.75 6.74 4.44
CA ILE A 228 -6.83 7.84 4.68
C ILE A 228 -7.46 8.78 5.69
N ALA A 229 -6.77 9.02 6.79
CA ALA A 229 -7.11 10.04 7.77
C ALA A 229 -6.27 11.28 7.50
N TYR A 230 -6.86 12.47 7.49
CA TYR A 230 -6.12 13.72 7.30
C TYR A 230 -6.69 14.85 8.15
N ILE A 231 -5.99 15.98 8.16
CA ILE A 231 -6.42 17.18 8.87
C ILE A 231 -6.94 18.20 7.85
N ASP A 232 -8.20 18.56 8.00
CA ASP A 232 -8.85 19.62 7.24
C ASP A 232 -8.80 20.92 8.06
N GLU A 233 -8.31 21.99 7.45
CA GLU A 233 -8.23 23.32 8.07
C GLU A 233 -9.23 24.24 7.37
N VAL A 234 -10.21 24.71 8.12
CA VAL A 234 -11.30 25.55 7.60
C VAL A 234 -11.28 26.89 8.33
N GLU A 235 -11.26 27.97 7.57
CA GLU A 235 -11.49 29.32 8.11
C GLU A 235 -12.98 29.57 8.25
N ALA A 236 -13.45 29.77 9.48
CA ALA A 236 -14.85 30.05 9.78
C ALA A 236 -14.98 31.33 10.64
N PRO A 237 -15.99 32.17 10.40
CA PRO A 237 -16.26 33.31 11.27
C PRO A 237 -16.72 32.81 12.66
N ASN A 238 -16.06 33.28 13.71
CA ASN A 238 -16.49 33.07 15.08
C ASN A 238 -17.69 33.97 15.41
N LYS A 239 -18.31 33.77 16.57
CA LYS A 239 -19.48 34.53 17.08
C LYS A 239 -19.25 36.05 17.11
N ASP A 240 -18.00 36.48 17.21
CA ASP A 240 -17.59 37.90 17.24
C ASP A 240 -17.22 38.47 15.85
N GLY A 241 -17.44 37.71 14.77
CA GLY A 241 -17.14 38.12 13.40
C GLY A 241 -15.66 38.03 12.99
N MET A 242 -14.77 37.64 13.91
CA MET A 242 -13.36 37.37 13.59
C MET A 242 -13.21 35.99 12.95
N THR A 243 -12.34 35.86 11.95
CA THR A 243 -12.04 34.57 11.30
C THR A 243 -11.16 33.73 12.21
N GLU A 244 -11.62 32.53 12.55
CA GLU A 244 -10.86 31.56 13.35
C GLU A 244 -10.66 30.27 12.57
N LYS A 245 -9.44 29.70 12.68
CA LYS A 245 -9.10 28.42 12.05
C LYS A 245 -9.67 27.28 12.87
N THR A 246 -10.59 26.53 12.27
CA THR A 246 -11.14 25.31 12.84
C THR A 246 -10.50 24.10 12.17
N TYR A 247 -10.11 23.11 12.97
CA TYR A 247 -9.46 21.90 12.51
C TYR A 247 -10.40 20.70 12.62
N TYR A 248 -10.40 19.84 11.61
CA TYR A 248 -11.14 18.59 11.61
C TYR A 248 -10.21 17.42 11.31
N SER A 249 -10.38 16.31 12.02
CA SER A 249 -9.86 15.02 11.58
C SER A 249 -10.90 14.40 10.64
N VAL A 250 -10.49 14.05 9.44
CA VAL A 250 -11.37 13.56 8.38
C VAL A 250 -10.89 12.19 7.92
N LEU A 251 -11.81 11.23 7.79
CA LEU A 251 -11.54 9.91 7.26
C LEU A 251 -12.18 9.78 5.88
N VAL A 252 -11.40 9.37 4.88
CA VAL A 252 -11.88 9.11 3.52
C VAL A 252 -11.60 7.68 3.06
N LYS A 253 -12.36 7.23 2.06
CA LYS A 253 -12.11 6.01 1.25
C LYS A 253 -12.18 6.34 -0.23
N GLY A 254 -11.58 5.50 -1.06
CA GLY A 254 -11.78 5.54 -2.51
C GLY A 254 -13.13 4.94 -2.91
N VAL A 255 -13.82 5.55 -3.88
CA VAL A 255 -15.10 5.08 -4.42
C VAL A 255 -15.16 5.26 -5.95
N GLY A 256 -15.70 4.25 -6.64
CA GLY A 256 -15.81 4.25 -8.10
C GLY A 256 -14.45 4.07 -8.76
N ASP A 257 -14.06 5.01 -9.63
CA ASP A 257 -12.76 4.98 -10.32
C ASP A 257 -11.90 6.23 -10.09
N LYS A 258 -12.46 7.32 -9.52
CA LYS A 258 -11.81 8.65 -9.56
C LYS A 258 -12.05 9.58 -8.37
N TYR A 259 -12.77 9.17 -7.34
CA TYR A 259 -13.14 10.08 -6.26
C TYR A 259 -12.96 9.44 -4.88
N ASP A 260 -12.52 10.25 -3.92
CA ASP A 260 -12.57 9.92 -2.50
C ASP A 260 -13.89 10.39 -1.89
N GLU A 261 -14.47 9.55 -1.03
CA GLU A 261 -15.67 9.84 -0.24
C GLU A 261 -15.30 10.05 1.23
N GLU A 262 -15.77 11.16 1.81
CA GLU A 262 -15.68 11.43 3.24
C GLU A 262 -16.63 10.50 4.01
N ILE A 263 -16.08 9.73 4.94
CA ILE A 263 -16.85 8.82 5.81
C ILE A 263 -17.19 9.51 7.13
N TYR A 264 -16.18 10.14 7.74
CA TYR A 264 -16.31 10.78 9.03
C TYR A 264 -15.54 12.10 9.05
N ARG A 265 -16.09 13.07 9.77
CA ARG A 265 -15.45 14.35 10.07
C ARG A 265 -15.68 14.67 11.54
N ILE A 266 -14.60 14.84 12.28
CA ILE A 266 -14.61 15.09 13.71
C ILE A 266 -13.88 16.39 13.98
N LYS A 267 -14.58 17.35 14.60
CA LYS A 267 -13.97 18.62 15.00
C LYS A 267 -12.95 18.38 16.10
N LEU A 268 -11.75 18.94 15.92
CA LEU A 268 -10.67 18.88 16.89
C LEU A 268 -10.72 20.08 17.85
N PRO A 269 -10.20 19.93 19.08
CA PRO A 269 -10.18 21.02 20.06
C PRO A 269 -9.20 22.15 19.69
N GLY A 270 -8.34 21.92 18.69
CA GLY A 270 -7.36 22.89 18.20
C GLY A 270 -6.44 22.26 17.15
N LYS A 271 -5.37 22.95 16.81
CA LYS A 271 -4.36 22.45 15.86
C LYS A 271 -3.63 21.23 16.47
N PRO A 272 -3.61 20.06 15.82
CA PRO A 272 -2.98 18.85 16.36
C PRO A 272 -1.50 19.04 16.74
N THR A 273 -0.75 19.76 15.92
CA THR A 273 0.69 20.00 16.11
C THR A 273 1.01 20.90 17.32
N ASN A 274 0.02 21.43 18.03
CA ASN A 274 0.27 22.23 19.23
C ASN A 274 0.47 21.37 20.48
N ILE A 275 0.07 20.10 20.44
CA ILE A 275 0.16 19.16 21.58
C ILE A 275 1.50 18.40 21.56
N GLY A 276 2.06 18.16 20.37
CA GLY A 276 3.34 17.49 20.19
C GLY A 276 3.86 17.59 18.75
N GLU A 277 5.03 17.00 18.49
CA GLU A 277 5.68 17.02 17.18
C GLU A 277 5.79 15.62 16.56
N GLY A 278 5.60 15.54 15.24
CA GLY A 278 5.95 14.37 14.44
C GLY A 278 4.93 13.23 14.44
N LYS A 279 5.43 11.99 14.54
CA LYS A 279 4.65 10.76 14.36
C LYS A 279 3.52 10.57 15.41
N PRO A 280 3.72 10.86 16.71
CA PRO A 280 2.67 10.65 17.71
C PRO A 280 1.40 11.46 17.40
N GLU A 281 1.51 12.74 17.07
CA GLU A 281 0.33 13.56 16.75
C GLU A 281 -0.35 13.12 15.45
N ASN A 282 0.43 12.62 14.49
CA ASN A 282 -0.10 12.02 13.27
C ASN A 282 -0.95 10.78 13.59
N GLN A 283 -0.56 9.98 14.58
CA GLN A 283 -1.37 8.84 15.04
C GLN A 283 -2.56 9.27 15.89
N ASN A 284 -2.38 10.25 16.79
CA ASN A 284 -3.40 10.68 17.75
C ASN A 284 -4.70 11.15 17.08
N HIS A 285 -4.62 11.95 16.02
CA HIS A 285 -5.85 12.41 15.36
C HIS A 285 -6.56 11.30 14.56
N ALA A 286 -5.83 10.26 14.16
CA ALA A 286 -6.33 9.19 13.30
C ALA A 286 -6.77 7.94 14.08
N ILE A 287 -6.28 7.73 15.30
CA ILE A 287 -6.58 6.53 16.11
C ILE A 287 -8.09 6.35 16.34
N ILE A 288 -8.83 7.45 16.45
CA ILE A 288 -10.30 7.48 16.58
C ILE A 288 -11.04 6.83 15.42
N PHE A 289 -10.38 6.66 14.26
CA PHE A 289 -10.94 6.01 13.08
C PHE A 289 -10.60 4.53 12.97
N THR A 290 -9.68 4.04 13.79
CA THR A 290 -9.40 2.60 13.87
C THR A 290 -10.60 1.87 14.46
N ARG A 291 -10.81 0.62 14.03
CA ARG A 291 -11.95 -0.22 14.41
C ARG A 291 -11.47 -1.63 14.76
N GLY A 292 -12.31 -2.35 15.50
CA GLY A 292 -12.03 -3.71 15.94
C GLY A 292 -11.41 -3.79 17.33
N GLU A 293 -11.04 -5.00 17.71
CA GLU A 293 -10.64 -5.36 19.08
C GLU A 293 -9.14 -5.20 19.31
N ALA A 294 -8.34 -5.31 18.24
CA ALA A 294 -6.89 -5.10 18.29
C ALA A 294 -6.43 -3.99 17.34
N LEU A 295 -5.37 -3.28 17.73
CA LEU A 295 -4.73 -2.26 16.92
C LEU A 295 -3.25 -2.57 16.76
N GLN A 296 -2.80 -2.69 15.52
CA GLN A 296 -1.38 -2.77 15.18
C GLN A 296 -0.89 -1.42 14.66
N VAL A 297 0.06 -0.82 15.37
CA VAL A 297 0.70 0.43 14.94
C VAL A 297 1.99 0.09 14.20
N ILE A 298 2.16 0.63 13.00
CA ILE A 298 3.24 0.28 12.06
C ILE A 298 3.95 1.54 11.59
N ASP A 299 5.27 1.48 11.49
CA ASP A 299 6.07 2.55 10.88
C ASP A 299 5.98 2.50 9.34
N MET A 300 6.02 3.66 8.68
CA MET A 300 6.03 3.74 7.22
C MET A 300 7.18 2.95 6.56
N ASN A 301 8.29 2.74 7.28
CA ASN A 301 9.44 2.01 6.74
C ASN A 301 9.35 0.48 6.92
N GLN A 302 8.30 -0.02 7.54
CA GLN A 302 8.08 -1.46 7.73
C GLN A 302 7.30 -2.07 6.56
N ASP A 303 7.51 -3.36 6.33
CA ASP A 303 6.79 -4.15 5.34
C ASP A 303 6.25 -5.41 5.99
N ASN A 304 5.35 -6.11 5.30
CA ASN A 304 4.84 -7.40 5.73
C ASN A 304 4.78 -8.37 4.55
N TYR A 305 4.98 -9.65 4.83
CA TYR A 305 4.89 -10.71 3.85
C TYR A 305 3.55 -11.41 3.95
N LEU A 306 3.05 -11.91 2.81
CA LEU A 306 1.78 -12.63 2.77
C LEU A 306 1.79 -13.86 3.69
N GLU A 307 2.93 -14.54 3.75
CA GLU A 307 3.18 -15.71 4.58
C GLU A 307 3.06 -15.42 6.08
N GLU A 308 3.50 -14.24 6.52
CA GLU A 308 3.33 -13.79 7.91
C GLU A 308 1.90 -13.32 8.18
N ALA A 309 1.24 -12.73 7.18
CA ALA A 309 -0.16 -12.30 7.29
C ALA A 309 -1.11 -13.45 7.62
N PHE A 310 -0.85 -14.67 7.12
CA PHE A 310 -1.63 -15.87 7.46
C PHE A 310 -1.63 -16.23 8.96
N LYS A 311 -0.63 -15.77 9.71
CA LYS A 311 -0.49 -16.05 11.14
C LYS A 311 -1.29 -15.09 12.02
N MET A 312 -1.88 -14.04 11.47
CA MET A 312 -2.55 -13.02 12.28
C MET A 312 -3.68 -13.60 13.16
N ARG A 313 -4.41 -14.61 12.68
CA ARG A 313 -5.42 -15.31 13.51
C ARG A 313 -4.80 -15.96 14.74
N ASN A 314 -3.65 -16.60 14.58
CA ASN A 314 -2.90 -17.21 15.67
C ASN A 314 -2.35 -16.16 16.63
N VAL A 315 -1.85 -15.04 16.10
CA VAL A 315 -1.34 -13.93 16.90
C VAL A 315 -2.46 -13.35 17.76
N LEU A 316 -3.62 -13.05 17.20
CA LEU A 316 -4.72 -12.45 17.96
C LEU A 316 -5.28 -13.39 19.03
N GLU A 317 -5.26 -14.70 18.79
CA GLU A 317 -5.69 -15.71 19.77
C GLU A 317 -4.83 -15.68 21.06
N GLU A 318 -3.60 -15.17 21.00
CA GLU A 318 -2.74 -15.03 22.18
C GLU A 318 -3.36 -14.11 23.25
N PHE A 319 -4.17 -13.12 22.84
CA PHE A 319 -4.92 -12.25 23.76
C PHE A 319 -5.99 -13.00 24.56
N GLU A 320 -6.52 -14.11 24.02
CA GLU A 320 -7.54 -14.92 24.69
C GLU A 320 -7.03 -16.24 25.27
N SER A 321 -5.76 -16.56 25.03
CA SER A 321 -5.17 -17.83 25.44
C SER A 321 -5.25 -18.07 26.95
N THR A 322 -5.81 -19.22 27.32
CA THR A 322 -5.90 -19.67 28.72
C THR A 322 -4.55 -20.03 29.34
N LYS A 323 -3.50 -20.17 28.52
CA LYS A 323 -2.14 -20.51 29.00
C LYS A 323 -1.53 -19.46 29.92
N TYR A 324 -2.04 -18.23 29.87
CA TYR A 324 -1.61 -17.12 30.73
C TYR A 324 -2.48 -16.97 32.00
N GLY A 325 -3.44 -17.87 32.22
CA GLY A 325 -4.32 -17.84 33.38
C GLY A 325 -5.14 -16.56 33.45
N LYS A 326 -5.07 -15.84 34.58
CA LYS A 326 -5.79 -14.58 34.80
C LYS A 326 -5.11 -13.36 34.15
N SER A 327 -3.82 -13.45 33.84
CA SER A 327 -3.02 -12.33 33.34
C SER A 327 -2.85 -12.43 31.83
N LYS A 328 -3.92 -12.11 31.10
CA LYS A 328 -3.91 -12.10 29.63
C LYS A 328 -2.96 -11.01 29.10
N PRO A 329 -2.20 -11.27 28.02
CA PRO A 329 -1.37 -10.24 27.41
C PRO A 329 -2.26 -9.11 26.87
N THR A 330 -1.73 -7.89 26.83
CA THR A 330 -2.38 -6.71 26.23
C THR A 330 -1.56 -6.09 25.11
N ILE A 331 -0.30 -6.52 24.96
CA ILE A 331 0.62 -6.12 23.91
C ILE A 331 1.32 -7.37 23.40
N LEU A 332 1.37 -7.53 22.08
CA LEU A 332 2.12 -8.59 21.40
C LEU A 332 3.21 -7.97 20.55
N GLY A 333 4.43 -8.46 20.72
CA GLY A 333 5.55 -8.11 19.85
C GLY A 333 5.55 -9.00 18.61
N LEU A 334 5.43 -8.39 17.43
CA LEU A 334 5.69 -9.06 16.17
C LEU A 334 7.09 -8.72 15.68
N ARG A 335 7.71 -9.66 14.97
CA ARG A 335 9.04 -9.42 14.42
C ARG A 335 8.91 -8.40 13.28
N GLU A 336 9.63 -7.30 13.42
CA GLU A 336 9.68 -6.26 12.40
C GLU A 336 10.58 -6.71 11.24
N HIS A 337 10.14 -6.42 10.01
CA HIS A 337 10.97 -6.59 8.83
C HIS A 337 11.34 -5.22 8.26
N ILE A 338 12.51 -4.74 8.65
CA ILE A 338 13.08 -3.49 8.16
C ILE A 338 13.87 -3.82 6.88
N PHE A 339 13.40 -3.32 5.74
CA PHE A 339 13.94 -3.70 4.42
C PHE A 339 15.25 -2.99 4.04
N THR A 340 15.76 -2.08 4.87
CA THR A 340 16.97 -1.32 4.55
C THR A 340 18.24 -2.17 4.53
N GLY A 341 18.22 -3.39 5.08
CA GLY A 341 19.42 -4.19 5.30
C GLY A 341 20.03 -4.92 4.10
N SER A 342 19.33 -5.06 2.97
CA SER A 342 19.73 -6.02 1.91
C SER A 342 20.33 -5.41 0.63
N VAL A 343 20.60 -4.10 0.58
CA VAL A 343 20.79 -3.41 -0.71
C VAL A 343 22.23 -2.87 -0.92
N SER A 344 22.97 -2.52 0.14
CA SER A 344 24.42 -2.24 0.11
C SER A 344 24.98 -2.16 1.54
N SER A 345 26.30 -2.06 1.71
CA SER A 345 26.94 -1.79 3.02
C SER A 345 26.50 -0.44 3.63
N LEU A 346 26.15 0.55 2.80
CA LEU A 346 25.58 1.83 3.25
C LEU A 346 24.09 1.67 3.63
N ALA A 347 23.33 0.88 2.88
CA ALA A 347 21.94 0.56 3.24
C ALA A 347 21.89 -0.28 4.52
N TRP A 348 22.84 -1.21 4.71
CA TRP A 348 23.05 -1.95 5.95
C TRP A 348 23.45 -1.03 7.11
N PHE A 349 24.30 -0.02 6.88
CA PHE A 349 24.63 0.98 7.90
C PHE A 349 23.42 1.85 8.26
N MET A 350 22.64 2.33 7.28
CA MET A 350 21.40 3.08 7.52
C MET A 350 20.32 2.21 8.20
N SER A 351 20.23 0.92 7.83
CA SER A 351 19.36 -0.06 8.44
C SER A 351 19.75 -0.39 9.88
N ASN A 352 21.05 -0.53 10.15
CA ASN A 352 21.56 -0.73 11.49
C ASN A 352 21.44 0.52 12.34
N GLN A 353 21.57 1.71 11.74
CA GLN A 353 21.32 2.98 12.41
C GLN A 353 19.84 3.10 12.76
N GLU A 354 18.91 2.82 11.84
CA GLU A 354 17.46 2.76 12.11
C GLU A 354 17.11 1.68 13.14
N THR A 355 17.65 0.47 13.04
CA THR A 355 17.42 -0.63 14.00
C THR A 355 17.99 -0.29 15.38
N SER A 356 19.14 0.38 15.45
CA SER A 356 19.75 0.79 16.72
C SER A 356 19.00 1.96 17.36
N PHE A 357 18.55 2.95 16.57
CA PHE A 357 17.77 4.09 17.06
C PHE A 357 16.33 3.71 17.46
N VAL A 358 15.67 2.80 16.72
CA VAL A 358 14.26 2.46 16.93
C VAL A 358 14.08 1.26 17.86
N THR A 359 14.98 0.27 17.83
CA THR A 359 14.80 -1.00 18.58
C THR A 359 15.64 -1.09 19.85
N ILE A 360 16.81 -0.43 19.92
CA ILE A 360 17.75 -0.57 21.04
C ILE A 360 17.82 0.69 21.92
N GLY A 361 17.66 1.90 21.36
CA GLY A 361 17.79 3.16 22.09
C GLY A 361 16.54 3.66 22.84
N GLN A 362 15.35 3.11 22.57
CA GLN A 362 14.06 3.58 23.12
C GLN A 362 13.23 2.49 23.83
N ARG A 363 13.86 1.42 24.33
CA ARG A 363 13.23 0.50 25.29
C ARG A 363 13.89 0.57 26.64
#